data_AF-A0AAE7J7K6-F1
#
_entry.id   AF-A0AAE7J7K6-F1
#
_cell.length_a   1.000
_cell.length_b   1.000
_cell.length_c   1.000
_cell.angle_alpha   90.00
_cell.angle_beta   90.00
_cell.angle_gamma   90.00
#
_symmetry.space_group_name_H-M   'P 1'
#
loop_
_entity.id
_entity.type
_entity.pdbx_description
1 polymer ?
#
loop_
_entity_poly.entity_id
_entity_poly.type
_entity_poly.pdbx_seq_one_letter_code
_entity_poly.pdbx_strand_id
1 'polypeptide(L)'
;MYVFDTSLEPASRIDPDRPTQRLVFRLPRPVLRRARHDRRRLLTHLSDHDGPSPTWSGDGLVTFTYTTSSERSRPVFCDRRDHPLPARSLRQVRPGQPVRLTLRQVRRGGHRANTRLEVLKVQLLHLDAPLPGGPAAPHSIQSYALQLPVDLAQEVERLAQAEDWSTTAWLRNAIEQQVTLQQARLPHRQSVA
;
A
#
# COMPACT_ATOMS: atom_id res chain seq x y z
N MET A 1 3.68 -16.07 -13.01
CA MET A 1 3.44 -14.92 -12.11
C MET A 1 3.24 -15.46 -10.70
N TYR A 2 3.74 -14.76 -9.68
CA TYR A 2 3.63 -15.14 -8.28
C TYR A 2 2.93 -14.02 -7.50
N VAL A 3 1.96 -14.37 -6.67
CA VAL A 3 1.28 -13.42 -5.78
C VAL A 3 1.29 -14.02 -4.39
N PHE A 4 1.77 -13.28 -3.40
CA PHE A 4 1.83 -13.75 -2.02
C PHE A 4 2.00 -12.59 -1.04
N ASP A 5 1.64 -12.86 0.20
CA ASP A 5 1.80 -11.93 1.31
C ASP A 5 3.15 -12.21 2.01
N THR A 6 3.85 -11.14 2.34
CA THR A 6 5.15 -11.18 3.02
C THR A 6 5.37 -9.86 3.78
N SER A 7 6.48 -9.74 4.47
CA SER A 7 6.90 -8.48 5.09
C SER A 7 8.15 -7.95 4.42
N LEU A 8 8.26 -6.63 4.34
CA LEU A 8 9.51 -5.99 3.91
C LEU A 8 10.58 -6.18 4.98
N GLU A 9 11.76 -6.61 4.59
CA GLU A 9 12.88 -6.83 5.52
C GLU A 9 13.55 -5.49 5.88
N PRO A 10 14.25 -5.38 7.02
CA PRO A 10 14.93 -4.16 7.49
C PRO A 10 15.87 -3.50 6.46
N ALA A 11 16.47 -4.31 5.59
CA ALA A 11 17.35 -3.85 4.53
C ALA A 11 16.62 -3.18 3.34
N SER A 12 15.28 -3.16 3.34
CA SER A 12 14.44 -2.45 2.38
C SER A 12 14.57 -0.94 2.57
N ARG A 13 14.66 -0.22 1.46
CA ARG A 13 14.76 1.22 1.42
C ARG A 13 13.87 1.76 0.30
N ILE A 14 12.83 2.47 0.69
CA ILE A 14 11.94 3.20 -0.20
C ILE A 14 11.98 4.66 0.22
N ASP A 15 12.53 5.50 -0.64
CA ASP A 15 12.79 6.90 -0.39
C ASP A 15 12.57 7.67 -1.70
N PRO A 16 11.44 8.37 -1.88
CA PRO A 16 11.10 8.99 -3.16
C PRO A 16 12.11 10.07 -3.60
N ASP A 17 12.93 10.59 -2.68
CA ASP A 17 13.94 11.60 -2.99
C ASP A 17 15.22 10.96 -3.57
N ARG A 18 15.32 9.62 -3.56
CA ARG A 18 16.45 8.88 -4.13
C ARG A 18 16.15 8.33 -5.52
N PRO A 19 17.15 8.29 -6.41
CA PRO A 19 16.97 7.71 -7.75
C PRO A 19 16.85 6.18 -7.71
N THR A 20 17.45 5.53 -6.70
CA THR A 20 17.51 4.07 -6.61
C THR A 20 16.81 3.58 -5.34
N GLN A 21 15.89 2.65 -5.54
CA GLN A 21 15.08 2.04 -4.50
C GLN A 21 15.47 0.58 -4.32
N ARG A 22 15.26 0.06 -3.11
CA ARG A 22 15.61 -1.31 -2.76
C ARG A 22 14.50 -1.97 -1.97
N LEU A 23 14.03 -3.11 -2.44
CA LEU A 23 13.07 -3.96 -1.75
C LEU A 23 13.78 -5.24 -1.35
N VAL A 24 13.71 -5.60 -0.07
CA VAL A 24 14.22 -6.86 0.45
C VAL A 24 13.06 -7.60 1.07
N PHE A 25 12.85 -8.85 0.64
CA PHE A 25 11.72 -9.65 1.11
C PHE A 25 12.04 -11.13 1.01
N ARG A 26 11.33 -11.94 1.79
CA ARG A 26 11.48 -13.40 1.78
C ARG A 26 10.38 -14.05 0.96
N LEU A 27 10.76 -15.00 0.12
CA LEU A 27 9.83 -15.84 -0.62
C LEU A 27 9.26 -16.93 0.29
N PRO A 28 7.92 -17.06 0.39
CA PRO A 28 7.31 -18.21 1.06
C PRO A 28 7.79 -19.52 0.43
N ARG A 29 7.94 -20.58 1.23
CA ARG A 29 8.42 -21.90 0.76
C ARG A 29 7.68 -22.42 -0.50
N PRO A 30 6.33 -22.30 -0.63
CA PRO A 30 5.63 -22.71 -1.84
C PRO A 30 6.08 -21.91 -3.08
N VAL A 31 6.25 -20.60 -2.94
CA VAL A 31 6.67 -19.69 -4.02
C VAL A 31 8.12 -19.96 -4.40
N LEU A 32 9.00 -20.16 -3.41
CA LEU A 32 10.42 -20.47 -3.65
C LEU A 32 10.58 -21.78 -4.44
N ARG A 33 9.81 -22.83 -4.10
CA ARG A 33 9.82 -24.09 -4.85
C ARG A 33 9.38 -23.88 -6.30
N ARG A 34 8.32 -23.11 -6.52
CA ARG A 34 7.82 -22.78 -7.86
C ARG A 34 8.83 -21.95 -8.66
N ALA A 35 9.45 -20.94 -8.06
CA ALA A 35 10.48 -20.13 -8.71
C ALA A 35 11.74 -20.94 -9.07
N ARG A 36 12.15 -21.90 -8.22
CA ARG A 36 13.24 -22.84 -8.54
C ARG A 36 12.87 -23.74 -9.72
N HIS A 37 11.65 -24.25 -9.76
CA HIS A 37 11.15 -25.06 -10.87
C HIS A 37 11.10 -24.25 -12.18
N ASP A 38 10.50 -23.06 -12.14
CA ASP A 38 10.37 -22.17 -13.30
C ASP A 38 11.74 -21.70 -13.80
N ARG A 39 12.70 -21.46 -12.89
CA ARG A 39 14.10 -21.21 -13.24
C ARG A 39 14.69 -22.35 -14.07
N ARG A 40 14.60 -23.58 -13.56
CA ARG A 40 15.15 -24.77 -14.26
C ARG A 40 14.52 -24.89 -15.64
N ARG A 41 13.20 -24.77 -15.74
CA ARG A 41 12.46 -24.79 -17.01
C ARG A 41 12.92 -23.69 -17.97
N LEU A 42 13.10 -22.47 -17.48
CA LEU A 42 13.55 -21.33 -18.29
C LEU A 42 14.99 -21.48 -18.77
N LEU A 43 15.83 -22.26 -18.08
CA LEU A 43 17.24 -22.47 -18.39
C LEU A 43 17.53 -23.86 -18.99
N THR A 44 16.53 -24.72 -19.19
CA THR A 44 16.71 -26.13 -19.58
C THR A 44 17.49 -26.32 -20.89
N HIS A 45 17.42 -25.34 -21.79
CA HIS A 45 18.09 -25.39 -23.10
C HIS A 45 19.46 -24.69 -23.14
N LEU A 46 19.95 -24.19 -22.00
CA LEU A 46 21.15 -23.36 -21.93
C LEU A 46 22.28 -24.06 -21.17
N SER A 47 22.34 -25.39 -21.35
CA SER A 47 23.26 -26.34 -20.74
C SER A 47 24.70 -25.84 -20.68
N ASP A 48 25.05 -25.24 -19.55
CA ASP A 48 26.41 -25.19 -19.05
C ASP A 48 26.33 -25.40 -17.54
N HIS A 49 27.16 -26.31 -17.04
CA HIS A 49 27.07 -26.90 -15.71
C HIS A 49 27.29 -25.93 -14.54
N ASP A 50 27.60 -24.66 -14.81
CA ASP A 50 27.69 -23.57 -13.83
C ASP A 50 26.67 -22.46 -14.12
N GLY A 51 25.40 -22.80 -13.99
CA GLY A 51 24.31 -21.82 -14.07
C GLY A 51 24.51 -20.71 -13.02
N PRO A 52 24.56 -19.42 -13.41
CA PRO A 52 24.87 -18.33 -12.49
C PRO A 52 23.92 -18.30 -11.30
N SER A 53 24.42 -18.07 -10.09
CA SER A 53 23.60 -18.10 -8.86
C SER A 53 22.27 -17.36 -9.02
N PRO A 54 21.17 -17.92 -8.46
CA PRO A 54 19.87 -17.27 -8.53
C PRO A 54 19.92 -15.89 -7.87
N THR A 55 18.96 -15.03 -8.23
CA THR A 55 18.83 -13.67 -7.63
C THR A 55 18.25 -13.70 -6.22
N TRP A 56 18.27 -14.85 -5.56
CA TRP A 56 17.79 -15.07 -4.20
C TRP A 56 18.76 -15.98 -3.44
N SER A 57 18.86 -15.79 -2.14
CA SER A 57 19.69 -16.62 -1.25
C SER A 57 19.10 -18.03 -1.05
N GLY A 58 19.86 -18.94 -0.42
CA GLY A 58 19.43 -20.31 -0.14
C GLY A 58 18.10 -20.40 0.64
N ASP A 59 17.88 -19.45 1.55
CA ASP A 59 16.68 -19.30 2.38
C ASP A 59 15.56 -18.47 1.72
N GLY A 60 15.75 -18.03 0.47
CA GLY A 60 14.73 -17.34 -0.32
C GLY A 60 14.64 -15.83 -0.08
N LEU A 61 15.66 -15.21 0.49
CA LEU A 61 15.78 -13.75 0.58
C LEU A 61 16.07 -13.17 -0.81
N VAL A 62 15.25 -12.21 -1.23
CA VAL A 62 15.38 -11.52 -2.52
C VAL A 62 15.74 -10.07 -2.26
N THR A 63 16.77 -9.58 -2.93
CA THR A 63 17.09 -8.15 -3.00
C THR A 63 16.76 -7.66 -4.39
N PHE A 64 15.72 -6.85 -4.50
CA PHE A 64 15.28 -6.23 -5.74
C PHE A 64 15.60 -4.74 -5.71
N THR A 65 16.33 -4.27 -6.71
CA THR A 65 16.63 -2.84 -6.89
C THR A 65 16.02 -2.34 -8.18
N TYR A 66 15.45 -1.14 -8.11
CA TYR A 66 14.89 -0.46 -9.29
C TYR A 66 15.22 1.03 -9.22
N THR A 67 15.33 1.66 -10.38
CA THR A 67 15.53 3.11 -10.49
C THR A 67 14.22 3.79 -10.83
N THR A 68 14.02 4.99 -10.31
CA THR A 68 12.83 5.81 -10.61
C THR A 68 12.82 6.32 -12.06
N SER A 69 13.99 6.39 -12.69
CA SER A 69 14.19 6.79 -14.10
C SER A 69 13.86 5.70 -15.12
N SER A 70 13.75 4.43 -14.70
CA SER A 70 13.47 3.31 -15.61
C SER A 70 12.08 2.76 -15.37
N GLU A 71 11.17 2.97 -16.31
CA GLU A 71 9.80 2.44 -16.21
C GLU A 71 9.75 0.91 -16.24
N ARG A 72 10.70 0.28 -16.94
CA ARG A 72 10.68 -1.15 -17.26
C ARG A 72 10.74 -2.08 -16.05
N SER A 73 11.23 -1.58 -14.91
CA SER A 73 11.38 -2.36 -13.67
C SER A 73 10.78 -1.66 -12.44
N ARG A 74 10.02 -0.57 -12.64
CA ARG A 74 9.43 0.18 -11.53
C ARG A 74 8.15 -0.52 -11.06
N PRO A 75 8.08 -1.00 -9.81
CA PRO A 75 6.88 -1.59 -9.28
C PRO A 75 5.80 -0.52 -9.07
N VAL A 76 4.55 -0.91 -9.30
CA VAL A 76 3.38 -0.10 -8.94
C VAL A 76 3.12 -0.31 -7.45
N PHE A 77 3.08 0.78 -6.69
CA PHE A 77 2.67 0.74 -5.28
C PHE A 77 1.18 1.02 -5.20
N CYS A 78 0.45 0.12 -4.53
CA CYS A 78 -0.98 0.26 -4.33
C CYS A 78 -1.32 0.23 -2.83
N ASP A 79 -2.46 0.81 -2.52
CA ASP A 79 -3.09 0.72 -1.21
C ASP A 79 -3.79 -0.63 -1.01
N ARG A 80 -4.40 -0.82 0.17
CA ARG A 80 -5.20 -2.02 0.50
C ARG A 80 -6.29 -2.34 -0.53
N ARG A 81 -6.85 -1.33 -1.19
CA ARG A 81 -7.97 -1.43 -2.14
C ARG A 81 -7.50 -1.51 -3.60
N ASP A 82 -6.19 -1.71 -3.81
CA ASP A 82 -5.53 -1.77 -5.12
C ASP A 82 -5.52 -0.43 -5.90
N HIS A 83 -5.70 0.69 -5.22
CA HIS A 83 -5.52 2.00 -5.82
C HIS A 83 -4.05 2.42 -5.81
N PRO A 84 -3.54 3.01 -6.92
CA PRO A 84 -2.16 3.44 -7.01
C PRO A 84 -1.84 4.55 -6.00
N LEU A 85 -0.70 4.43 -5.33
CA LEU A 85 -0.21 5.40 -4.36
C LEU A 85 0.63 6.49 -5.04
N PRO A 86 0.42 7.77 -4.68
CA PRO A 86 1.28 8.84 -5.18
C PRO A 86 2.68 8.73 -4.56
N ALA A 87 3.69 9.22 -5.27
CA ALA A 87 5.11 9.12 -4.86
C ALA A 87 5.37 9.65 -3.43
N ARG A 88 4.68 10.73 -3.04
CA ARG A 88 4.76 11.29 -1.67
C ARG A 88 4.36 10.30 -0.57
N SER A 89 3.39 9.42 -0.84
CA SER A 89 2.91 8.43 0.13
C SER A 89 3.90 7.29 0.32
N LEU A 90 4.85 7.09 -0.59
CA LEU A 90 5.90 6.08 -0.45
C LEU A 90 6.81 6.35 0.76
N ARG A 91 6.88 7.60 1.24
CA ARG A 91 7.59 7.94 2.49
C ARG A 91 7.00 7.25 3.72
N GLN A 92 5.77 6.76 3.64
CA GLN A 92 5.10 6.04 4.73
C GLN A 92 5.45 4.54 4.73
N VAL A 93 6.06 4.02 3.67
CA VAL A 93 6.44 2.60 3.63
C VAL A 93 7.61 2.37 4.58
N ARG A 94 7.42 1.45 5.52
CA ARG A 94 8.44 1.12 6.53
C ARG A 94 8.92 -0.32 6.35
N PRO A 95 10.19 -0.60 6.69
CA PRO A 95 10.61 -1.98 6.89
C PRO A 95 9.75 -2.65 7.98
N GLY A 96 9.55 -3.96 7.86
CA GLY A 96 8.65 -4.76 8.70
C GLY A 96 7.18 -4.70 8.27
N GLN A 97 6.79 -3.79 7.38
CA GLN A 97 5.40 -3.64 6.97
C GLN A 97 4.92 -4.85 6.13
N PRO A 98 3.72 -5.38 6.42
CA PRO A 98 3.14 -6.46 5.63
C PRO A 98 2.64 -5.93 4.29
N VAL A 99 3.01 -6.65 3.24
CA VAL A 99 2.75 -6.30 1.85
C VAL A 99 2.33 -7.53 1.06
N ARG A 100 1.49 -7.32 0.06
CA ARG A 100 1.24 -8.31 -0.99
C ARG A 100 2.10 -7.98 -2.20
N LEU A 101 2.96 -8.92 -2.59
CA LEU A 101 3.86 -8.77 -3.73
C LEU A 101 3.32 -9.53 -4.93
N THR A 102 3.35 -8.88 -6.09
CA THR A 102 3.16 -9.54 -7.39
C THR A 102 4.49 -9.55 -8.13
N LEU A 103 5.01 -10.75 -8.40
CA LEU A 103 6.30 -10.96 -9.03
C LEU A 103 6.15 -11.70 -10.36
N ARG A 104 7.11 -11.49 -11.26
CA ARG A 104 7.33 -12.37 -12.41
C ARG A 104 8.79 -12.80 -12.50
N GLN A 105 9.01 -14.03 -12.92
CA GLN A 105 10.33 -14.49 -13.28
C GLN A 105 10.55 -14.27 -14.77
N VAL A 106 11.65 -13.62 -15.11
CA VAL A 106 12.03 -13.30 -16.50
C VAL A 106 13.44 -13.75 -16.77
N ARG A 107 13.74 -14.03 -18.03
CA ARG A 107 15.12 -14.25 -18.48
C ARG A 107 15.85 -12.91 -18.46
N ARG A 108 17.06 -12.92 -17.90
CA ARG A 108 17.97 -11.78 -17.93
C ARG A 108 18.79 -11.88 -19.21
N GLY A 109 18.73 -10.84 -20.05
CA GLY A 109 19.61 -10.71 -21.21
C GLY A 109 21.06 -10.44 -20.78
N GLY A 110 22.02 -10.95 -21.54
CA GLY A 110 23.45 -10.79 -21.30
C GLY A 110 24.25 -12.02 -21.75
N HIS A 111 25.57 -11.98 -21.57
CA HIS A 111 26.49 -13.06 -22.00
C HIS A 111 26.25 -14.41 -21.32
N ARG A 112 25.60 -14.44 -20.15
CA ARG A 112 25.26 -15.68 -19.44
C ARG A 112 23.75 -15.78 -19.22
N ALA A 113 23.21 -16.94 -19.53
CA ALA A 113 21.82 -17.28 -19.29
C ALA A 113 21.49 -17.20 -17.79
N ASN A 114 20.64 -16.25 -17.40
CA ASN A 114 20.16 -16.16 -16.01
C ASN A 114 18.68 -15.78 -16.00
N THR A 115 18.05 -15.90 -14.83
CA THR A 115 16.70 -15.41 -14.57
C THR A 115 16.72 -14.38 -13.44
N ARG A 116 15.86 -13.38 -13.51
CA ARG A 116 15.61 -12.46 -12.39
C ARG A 116 14.15 -12.50 -11.96
N LEU A 117 13.91 -12.22 -10.69
CA LEU A 117 12.57 -11.92 -10.19
C LEU A 117 12.34 -10.42 -10.30
N GLU A 118 11.34 -10.02 -11.07
CA GLU A 118 10.88 -8.65 -11.16
C GLU A 118 9.66 -8.44 -10.28
N VAL A 119 9.69 -7.39 -9.47
CA VAL A 119 8.54 -6.93 -8.69
C VAL A 119 7.69 -6.05 -9.59
N LEU A 120 6.45 -6.48 -9.84
CA LEU A 120 5.50 -5.75 -10.66
C LEU A 120 4.62 -4.84 -9.82
N LYS A 121 4.14 -5.35 -8.67
CA LYS A 121 3.21 -4.66 -7.79
C LYS A 121 3.57 -4.89 -6.33
N VAL A 122 3.47 -3.83 -5.53
CA VAL A 122 3.61 -3.84 -4.07
C VAL A 122 2.32 -3.25 -3.50
N GLN A 123 1.49 -4.09 -2.90
CA GLN A 123 0.24 -3.67 -2.28
C GLN A 123 0.45 -3.58 -0.76
N LEU A 124 0.24 -2.39 -0.20
CA LEU A 124 0.39 -2.13 1.23
C LEU A 124 -0.88 -2.53 1.97
N LEU A 125 -0.81 -3.56 2.82
CA LEU A 125 -2.02 -4.15 3.42
C LEU A 125 -2.67 -3.26 4.48
N HIS A 126 -1.91 -2.33 5.08
CA HIS A 126 -2.35 -1.45 6.17
C HIS A 126 -2.36 0.04 5.79
N LEU A 127 -2.28 0.37 4.49
CA LEU A 127 -2.27 1.76 4.03
C LEU A 127 -3.39 1.94 3.00
N ASP A 128 -4.22 2.96 3.19
CA ASP A 128 -5.24 3.40 2.23
C ASP A 128 -4.68 4.62 1.45
N ALA A 129 -4.94 4.71 0.15
CA ALA A 129 -4.46 5.81 -0.68
C ALA A 129 -5.11 7.13 -0.23
N PRO A 130 -4.36 8.24 -0.18
CA PRO A 130 -4.99 9.54 0.04
C PRO A 130 -5.91 9.82 -1.15
N LEU A 131 -7.19 10.08 -0.88
CA LEU A 131 -8.17 10.42 -1.90
C LEU A 131 -7.66 11.62 -2.73
N PRO A 132 -7.73 11.56 -4.08
CA PRO A 132 -7.37 12.69 -4.91
C PRO A 132 -8.46 13.76 -4.80
N GLY A 133 -8.23 14.80 -3.99
CA GLY A 133 -9.07 15.99 -3.90
C GLY A 133 -10.46 15.75 -3.30
N GLY A 134 -10.60 15.89 -1.98
CA GLY A 134 -11.90 15.87 -1.31
C GLY A 134 -11.78 15.54 0.18
N PRO A 135 -12.77 15.92 1.00
CA PRO A 135 -12.78 15.57 2.42
C PRO A 135 -12.74 14.03 2.57
N ALA A 136 -12.14 13.58 3.67
CA ALA A 136 -11.88 12.18 3.96
C ALA A 136 -13.07 11.25 3.66
N ALA A 137 -12.77 10.04 3.16
CA ALA A 137 -13.77 9.04 2.81
C ALA A 137 -14.76 8.80 3.97
N PRO A 138 -16.07 8.63 3.72
CA PRO A 138 -17.14 8.50 4.72
C PRO A 138 -17.04 7.25 5.62
N HIS A 139 -15.98 6.44 5.49
CA HIS A 139 -15.75 5.23 6.27
C HIS A 139 -14.38 5.22 6.96
N SER A 140 -13.63 6.33 6.88
CA SER A 140 -12.56 6.57 7.84
C SER A 140 -13.27 7.05 9.12
N ILE A 141 -13.45 6.16 10.09
CA ILE A 141 -13.83 6.58 11.44
C ILE A 141 -12.61 7.33 11.98
N GLN A 142 -12.51 8.61 11.63
CA GLN A 142 -11.61 9.54 12.30
C GLN A 142 -12.28 9.83 13.64
N SER A 143 -11.94 9.05 14.66
CA SER A 143 -12.35 9.38 16.03
C SER A 143 -11.61 10.64 16.43
N TYR A 144 -12.32 11.76 16.50
CA TYR A 144 -11.79 13.03 16.97
C TYR A 144 -12.19 13.21 18.44
N ALA A 145 -11.22 13.43 19.31
CA ALA A 145 -11.48 13.79 20.69
C ALA A 145 -11.88 15.28 20.74
N LEU A 146 -13.18 15.54 20.60
CA LEU A 146 -13.74 16.89 20.78
C LEU A 146 -13.69 17.26 22.26
N GLN A 147 -12.92 18.28 22.61
CA GLN A 147 -13.01 18.91 23.92
C GLN A 147 -14.09 19.98 23.85
N LEU A 148 -15.26 19.67 24.44
CA LEU A 148 -16.35 20.63 24.57
C LEU A 148 -16.15 21.46 25.84
N PRO A 149 -16.43 22.78 25.80
CA PRO A 149 -16.57 23.57 27.02
C PRO A 149 -17.58 22.92 27.98
N VAL A 150 -17.36 23.04 29.29
CA VAL A 150 -18.14 22.34 30.33
C VAL A 150 -19.64 22.57 30.17
N ASP A 151 -20.06 23.83 29.99
CA ASP A 151 -21.47 24.19 29.86
C ASP A 151 -22.13 23.50 28.65
N LEU A 152 -21.40 23.38 27.56
CA LEU A 152 -21.89 22.75 26.33
C LEU A 152 -21.90 21.23 26.44
N ALA A 153 -20.94 20.64 27.16
CA ALA A 153 -20.94 19.20 27.44
C ALA A 153 -22.13 18.79 28.31
N GLN A 154 -22.46 19.58 29.34
CA GLN A 154 -23.60 19.34 30.21
C GLN A 154 -24.93 19.43 29.46
N GLU A 155 -25.08 20.41 28.58
CA GLU A 155 -26.29 20.58 27.77
C GLU A 155 -26.47 19.42 26.79
N VAL A 156 -25.38 18.97 26.16
CA VAL A 156 -25.41 17.80 25.26
C VAL A 156 -25.80 16.54 26.02
N GLU A 157 -25.27 16.31 27.22
CA GLU A 157 -25.63 15.16 28.05
C GLU A 157 -27.12 15.19 28.43
N ARG A 158 -27.63 16.38 28.81
CA ARG A 158 -29.03 16.59 29.12
C ARG A 158 -29.94 16.28 27.93
N LEU A 159 -29.59 16.74 26.73
CA LEU A 159 -30.35 16.50 25.50
C LEU A 159 -30.29 15.03 25.07
N ALA A 160 -29.11 14.40 25.15
CA ALA A 160 -28.95 12.98 24.83
C ALA A 160 -29.80 12.10 25.76
N GLN A 161 -29.82 12.40 27.06
CA GLN A 161 -30.62 11.67 28.03
C GLN A 161 -32.13 11.87 27.82
N ALA A 162 -32.56 13.07 27.43
CA ALA A 162 -33.97 13.34 27.12
C ALA A 162 -34.48 12.55 25.89
N GLU A 163 -33.59 12.17 24.98
CA GLU A 163 -33.89 11.43 23.76
C GLU A 163 -33.54 9.93 23.85
N ASP A 164 -33.16 9.43 25.04
CA ASP A 164 -32.69 8.05 25.28
C ASP A 164 -31.48 7.62 24.42
N TRP A 165 -30.59 8.57 24.11
CA TRP A 165 -29.40 8.35 23.28
C TRP A 165 -28.12 8.46 24.09
N SER A 166 -27.06 7.77 23.64
CA SER A 166 -25.72 8.03 24.17
C SER A 166 -25.23 9.42 23.73
N THR A 167 -24.51 10.13 24.60
CA THR A 167 -23.93 11.46 24.34
C THR A 167 -23.17 11.51 23.01
N THR A 168 -22.38 10.47 22.71
CA THR A 168 -21.61 10.33 21.47
C THR A 168 -22.50 10.16 20.24
N ALA A 169 -23.55 9.33 20.32
CA ALA A 169 -24.48 9.12 19.22
C ALA A 169 -25.32 10.37 18.94
N TRP A 170 -25.76 11.05 20.00
CA TRP A 170 -26.49 12.31 19.90
C TRP A 170 -25.66 13.40 19.24
N LEU A 171 -24.43 13.62 19.70
CA LEU A 171 -23.51 14.58 19.07
C LEU A 171 -23.25 14.26 17.61
N ARG A 172 -23.00 12.99 17.28
CA ARG A 172 -22.76 12.57 15.90
C ARG A 172 -23.93 12.95 15.01
N ASN A 173 -25.14 12.59 15.41
CA ASN A 173 -26.34 12.84 14.61
C ASN A 173 -26.66 14.34 14.51
N ALA A 174 -26.47 15.11 15.58
CA ALA A 174 -26.64 16.57 15.56
C ALA A 174 -25.66 17.24 14.57
N ILE A 175 -24.39 16.80 14.56
CA ILE A 175 -23.38 17.29 13.60
C ILE A 175 -23.76 16.89 12.17
N GLU A 176 -24.15 15.63 11.94
CA GLU A 176 -24.54 15.14 10.62
C GLU A 176 -25.75 15.92 10.07
N GLN A 177 -26.75 16.21 10.89
CA GLN A 177 -27.91 17.04 10.52
C GLN A 177 -27.49 18.47 10.17
N GLN A 178 -26.64 19.10 11.00
CA GLN A 178 -26.18 20.45 10.75
C GLN A 178 -25.33 20.56 9.48
N VAL A 179 -24.46 19.58 9.22
CA VAL A 179 -23.68 19.51 7.97
C VAL A 179 -24.62 19.37 6.76
N THR A 180 -25.64 18.50 6.86
CA THR A 180 -26.62 18.31 5.78
C THR A 180 -27.37 19.62 5.48
N LEU A 181 -27.80 20.35 6.51
CA LEU A 181 -28.45 21.66 6.38
C LEU A 181 -27.52 22.71 5.77
N GLN A 182 -26.24 22.73 6.15
CA GLN A 182 -25.27 23.66 5.57
C GLN A 182 -24.95 23.34 4.11
N GLN A 183 -24.85 22.06 3.76
CA GLN A 183 -24.64 21.63 2.37
C GLN A 183 -25.83 21.98 1.49
N ALA A 184 -27.07 21.80 1.99
CA ALA A 184 -28.27 22.20 1.27
C ALA A 184 -28.36 23.73 1.03
N ARG A 185 -27.67 24.53 1.85
CA ARG A 185 -27.61 26.00 1.72
C ARG A 185 -26.50 26.49 0.78
N LEU A 186 -25.60 25.62 0.32
CA LEU A 186 -24.56 25.98 -0.65
C LEU A 186 -25.12 25.85 -2.08
N PRO A 187 -25.45 26.94 -2.79
CA PRO A 187 -25.94 26.85 -4.15
C PRO A 187 -24.86 26.33 -5.11
N HIS A 188 -25.33 25.62 -6.13
CA HIS A 188 -24.65 25.07 -7.29
C HIS A 188 -23.76 26.12 -8.02
N ARG A 189 -22.58 26.45 -7.47
CA ARG A 189 -21.66 27.46 -8.04
C ARG A 189 -20.52 26.86 -8.86
N GLN A 190 -20.71 25.65 -9.38
CA GLN A 190 -19.76 24.99 -10.30
C GLN A 190 -20.50 24.33 -11.46
N SER A 191 -21.24 25.13 -12.22
CA SER A 191 -21.43 24.87 -13.64
C SER A 191 -21.30 26.22 -14.36
N VAL A 192 -20.46 26.26 -15.38
CA VAL A 192 -20.13 27.41 -16.26
C VAL A 192 -18.99 28.31 -15.75
N ALA A 193 -17.75 27.92 -16.09
CA ALA A 193 -16.84 28.65 -17.01
C ALA A 193 -15.56 27.84 -17.21
#